data_AF-A0A1Y4RYS8-F1
#
_entry.id   AF-A0A1Y4RYS8-F1
#
_cell.length_a   1.000
_cell.length_b   1.000
_cell.length_c   1.000
_cell.angle_alpha   90.00
_cell.angle_beta   90.00
_cell.angle_gamma   90.00
#
_symmetry.space_group_name_H-M   'P 1'
#
loop_
_entity.id
_entity.type
_entity.pdbx_description
1 polymer ?
#
loop_
_entity_poly.entity_id
_entity_poly.type
_entity_poly.pdbx_seq_one_letter_code
_entity_poly.pdbx_strand_id
1 'polypeptide(L)' 'MSECEIRIGADTAEIMNTDQPNTITVNGVEIPSYYYLWRRLSALEEKIVWLKIAVILELVIFVAVQIFAFC' A
#
# COMPACT_ATOMS: atom_id res chain seq x y z
N MET A 1 12.27 -38.60 17.07
CA MET A 1 10.85 -38.25 17.24
C MET A 1 10.82 -36.75 17.48
N SER A 2 10.37 -35.94 16.52
CA SER A 2 10.29 -34.49 16.75
C SER A 2 9.09 -34.20 17.63
N GLU A 3 9.33 -33.52 18.74
CA GLU A 3 8.31 -33.10 19.68
C GLU A 3 7.39 -32.09 18.99
N CYS A 4 6.09 -32.37 18.98
CA CYS A 4 5.09 -31.43 18.49
C CYS A 4 4.90 -30.38 19.59
N GLU A 5 5.52 -29.21 19.44
CA GLU A 5 5.39 -28.10 20.39
C GLU A 5 3.96 -27.54 20.32
N ILE A 6 3.12 -27.91 21.29
CA ILE A 6 1.74 -27.41 21.39
C ILE A 6 1.81 -25.98 21.94
N ARG A 7 1.76 -24.99 21.03
CA ARG A 7 1.69 -23.58 21.39
C ARG A 7 0.25 -23.22 21.76
N ILE A 8 0.03 -22.80 23.00
CA ILE A 8 -1.27 -22.36 23.52
C ILE A 8 -1.52 -20.94 23.01
N GLY A 9 -2.17 -20.83 21.86
CA GLY A 9 -2.52 -19.57 21.22
C GLY A 9 -1.75 -19.33 19.93
N ALA A 10 -2.40 -18.64 19.00
CA ALA A 10 -1.77 -18.26 17.76
C ALA A 10 -0.82 -17.09 18.01
N ASP A 11 0.46 -17.22 17.61
CA ASP A 11 1.40 -16.11 17.67
C ASP A 11 0.95 -15.02 16.69
N THR A 12 0.35 -13.97 17.24
CA THR A 12 -0.19 -12.86 16.44
C THR A 12 0.91 -12.13 15.68
N ALA A 13 2.15 -12.11 16.18
CA ALA A 13 3.26 -11.49 15.48
C ALA A 13 3.67 -12.30 14.24
N GLU A 14 3.62 -13.63 14.32
CA GLU A 14 3.87 -14.51 13.18
C GLU A 14 2.76 -14.38 12.12
N ILE A 15 1.50 -14.36 12.54
CA ILE A 15 0.33 -14.21 11.65
C ILE A 15 0.35 -12.88 10.90
N MET A 16 0.72 -11.79 11.56
CA MET A 16 0.77 -10.46 10.92
C MET A 16 1.91 -10.32 9.91
N ASN A 17 2.96 -11.14 10.01
CA ASN A 17 4.09 -11.17 9.07
C ASN A 17 3.96 -12.24 7.99
N THR A 18 2.90 -13.04 8.01
CA THR A 18 2.64 -14.05 6.99
C THR A 18 1.90 -13.42 5.81
N ASP A 19 2.33 -13.73 4.58
CA ASP A 19 1.65 -13.28 3.36
C ASP A 19 0.18 -13.72 3.38
N GLN A 20 -0.72 -12.75 3.30
CA GLN A 20 -2.16 -13.01 3.25
C GLN A 20 -2.64 -13.24 1.82
N PRO A 21 -3.62 -14.13 1.61
CA PRO A 21 -4.14 -14.41 0.28
C PRO A 21 -4.84 -13.18 -0.31
N ASN A 22 -4.79 -13.05 -1.64
CA ASN A 22 -5.42 -11.94 -2.35
C ASN A 22 -6.95 -12.02 -2.35
N THR A 23 -7.51 -13.21 -2.21
CA THR A 23 -8.93 -13.50 -2.21
C THR A 23 -9.30 -14.39 -1.03
N ILE A 24 -10.55 -14.25 -0.57
CA ILE A 24 -11.18 -15.13 0.41
C ILE A 24 -12.53 -15.58 -0.16
N THR A 25 -12.96 -16.78 0.22
CA THR A 25 -14.28 -17.28 -0.18
C THR A 25 -15.27 -17.08 0.97
N VAL A 26 -16.39 -16.41 0.70
CA VAL A 26 -17.48 -16.21 1.65
C VAL A 26 -18.77 -16.71 1.01
N ASN A 27 -19.43 -17.70 1.63
CA ASN A 27 -20.65 -18.33 1.12
C ASN A 27 -20.52 -18.86 -0.34
N GLY A 28 -19.36 -19.40 -0.69
CA GLY A 28 -19.08 -19.92 -2.05
C GLY A 28 -18.78 -18.85 -3.10
N VAL A 29 -18.75 -17.57 -2.71
CA VAL A 29 -18.35 -16.45 -3.59
C VAL A 29 -16.93 -16.04 -3.25
N GLU A 30 -16.08 -15.98 -4.27
CA GLU A 30 -14.71 -15.48 -4.13
C GLU A 30 -14.73 -13.94 -4.15
N ILE A 31 -14.26 -13.34 -3.05
CA ILE A 31 -14.16 -11.89 -2.88
C ILE A 31 -12.71 -11.50 -2.59
N PRO A 32 -12.27 -10.28 -2.96
CA PRO A 32 -10.96 -9.79 -2.59
C PRO A 32 -10.80 -9.73 -1.07
N SER A 33 -9.62 -10.09 -0.57
CA SER A 33 -9.32 -9.97 0.86
C SER A 33 -9.17 -8.49 1.25
N TYR A 34 -9.47 -8.17 2.50
CA TYR A 34 -9.28 -6.81 3.03
C TYR A 34 -7.82 -6.36 2.89
N TYR A 35 -6.87 -7.23 3.21
CA TYR A 35 -5.43 -6.95 3.09
C TYR A 35 -5.04 -6.59 1.65
N TYR A 36 -5.55 -7.33 0.66
CA TYR A 36 -5.30 -7.03 -0.75
C TYR A 36 -5.85 -5.65 -1.16
N LEU A 37 -7.08 -5.34 -0.76
CA LEU A 37 -7.69 -4.03 -1.04
C LEU A 37 -6.92 -2.90 -0.38
N TRP A 38 -6.55 -3.06 0.89
CA TRP A 38 -5.76 -2.10 1.63
C TRP A 38 -4.41 -1.83 0.97
N ARG A 39 -3.64 -2.88 0.65
CA ARG A 39 -2.34 -2.76 -0.03
C ARG A 39 -2.46 -2.02 -1.36
N ARG A 40 -3.52 -2.31 -2.12
CA ARG A 40 -3.77 -1.67 -3.42
C ARG A 40 -4.14 -0.19 -3.25
N LEU A 41 -4.93 0.15 -2.21
CA LEU A 41 -5.24 1.53 -1.86
C LEU A 41 -3.98 2.31 -1.47
N SER A 42 -3.17 1.78 -0.55
CA SER A 42 -1.93 2.45 -0.11
C SER A 42 -0.96 2.69 -1.28
N ALA A 43 -0.83 1.72 -2.20
CA ALA A 43 0.00 1.89 -3.40
C ALA A 43 -0.54 2.98 -4.35
N LEU A 44 -1.87 3.16 -4.42
CA LEU A 44 -2.48 4.25 -5.19
C LEU A 44 -2.27 5.60 -4.50
N GLU A 45 -2.42 5.67 -3.19
CA GLU A 45 -2.16 6.88 -2.41
C GLU A 45 -0.71 7.35 -2.57
N GLU A 46 0.26 6.43 -2.53
CA GLU A 46 1.67 6.74 -2.79
C GLU A 46 1.87 7.34 -4.18
N LYS A 47 1.27 6.75 -5.21
CA LYS A 47 1.33 7.28 -6.58
C LYS A 47 0.71 8.67 -6.69
N ILE A 48 -0.40 8.91 -5.99
CA ILE A 48 -1.05 10.22 -5.95
C ILE A 48 -0.14 11.25 -5.29
N VAL A 49 0.56 10.90 -4.20
CA VAL A 49 1.52 11.79 -3.55
C VAL A 49 2.64 12.19 -4.51
N TRP A 50 3.22 11.23 -5.23
CA TRP A 50 4.24 11.50 -6.25
C TRP A 50 3.74 12.43 -7.37
N LEU A 51 2.51 12.20 -7.85
CA LEU A 51 1.90 13.07 -8.84
C LEU A 51 1.71 14.49 -8.32
N LYS A 52 1.25 14.67 -7.08
CA LYS A 52 1.11 16.00 -6.47
C LYS A 52 2.44 16.73 -6.40
N ILE A 53 3.51 16.03 -6.01
CA ILE A 53 4.87 16.60 -5.98
C ILE A 53 5.31 17.03 -7.37
N ALA A 54 5.10 16.20 -8.39
CA ALA A 54 5.45 16.53 -9.77
C ALA A 54 4.73 17.79 -10.28
N VAL A 55 3.42 17.90 -10.02
CA VAL A 55 2.62 19.08 -10.39
C VAL A 55 3.12 20.35 -9.69
N ILE A 56 3.46 20.26 -8.40
CA ILE A 56 4.00 21.41 -7.65
C ILE A 56 5.36 21.83 -8.24
N LEU A 57 6.24 20.88 -8.55
CA LEU A 57 7.54 21.16 -9.15
C LEU A 57 7.41 21.86 -10.51
N GLU A 58 6.52 21.37 -11.36
CA GLU A 58 6.26 21.97 -12.67
C GLU A 58 5.78 23.42 -12.54
N LEU A 59 4.86 23.68 -11.59
CA LEU A 59 4.37 25.03 -11.31
C LEU A 59 5.48 25.97 -10.83
N VAL A 60 6.36 25.49 -9.93
CA VAL A 60 7.49 26.28 -9.43
C VAL A 60 8.46 26.63 -10.56
N ILE A 61 8.79 25.68 -11.43
CA ILE A 61 9.65 25.91 -12.60
C ILE A 61 9.01 26.93 -13.53
N PHE A 62 7.72 26.79 -13.83
CA PHE A 62 7.00 27.72 -14.68
C PHE A 62 7.07 29.16 -14.14
N VAL A 63 6.78 29.36 -12.84
CA VAL A 63 6.87 30.67 -12.20
C VAL A 63 8.29 31.23 -12.23
N ALA A 64 9.30 30.41 -11.96
CA ALA A 64 10.71 30.83 -12.00
C ALA A 64 11.13 31.30 -13.40
N VAL A 65 10.72 30.59 -14.45
CA VAL A 65 10.98 30.96 -15.85
C VAL A 65 10.31 32.29 -16.20
N GLN A 66 9.06 32.50 -15.78
CA GLN A 66 8.36 33.76 -16.01
C GLN A 66 9.09 34.93 -15.33
N ILE A 67 9.48 34.78 -14.06
CA ILE A 67 10.23 35.83 -13.34
C ILE A 67 11.54 36.17 -14.06
N PHE A 68 12.30 35.16 -14.50
CA PHE A 68 13.56 35.39 -15.21
C PHE A 68 13.36 36.02 -16.60
N ALA A 69 12.27 35.70 -17.29
CA ALA A 69 11.97 36.27 -18.61
C ALA A 69 11.49 37.73 -18.57
N PHE A 70 10.98 38.19 -17.42
CA PHE A 70 10.44 39.54 -17.24
C PHE A 70 11.31 40.47 -16.36
N CYS A 71 12.44 39.99 -15.84
CA CYS A 71 13.50 40.79 -15.19
C CYS A 71 14.59 41.16 -16.20
#